data_AF-A0A069IHR9-F1
#
_entry.id   AF-A0A069IHR9-F1
#
_cell.length_a   1.000
_cell.length_b   1.000
_cell.length_c   1.000
_cell.angle_alpha   90.00
_cell.angle_beta   90.00
_cell.angle_gamma   90.00
#
_symmetry.space_group_name_H-M   'P 1'
#
loop_
_entity.id
_entity.type
_entity.pdbx_description
1 polymer ?
#
loop_
_entity_poly.entity_id
_entity_poly.type
_entity_poly.pdbx_seq_one_letter_code
_entity_poly.pdbx_strand_id
1 'polypeptide(L)'
;MPLVRLFLPRLRAATAAALVPACLLAAPLALAAPQPPAPAQALTRQAVAAYDAGAFDAALRDFAKAAEQGNRLAQFNYAMMLLRGEGTPVRPQEALVWLRRAADNDMTHAQFTFGELYEHGELVPRSLESANEWYRRAAEGGHVQAQVELATNYFTGRGVARDYGKAFQWYSRAASAGDGGAQYIVGSYYERGEPGVVEKDIEQAKIWYARSASHGDPGALAKLRSLLEQGLKDKAKANPKGAGAM
;
A
#
# COMPACT_ATOMS: atom_id res chain seq x y z
N MET A 1 33.87 48.59 -39.08
CA MET A 1 32.91 49.70 -38.93
C MET A 1 32.68 49.97 -37.44
N PRO A 2 32.34 51.22 -37.05
CA PRO A 2 32.71 51.82 -35.78
C PRO A 2 31.67 51.68 -34.66
N LEU A 3 32.18 51.78 -33.42
CA LEU A 3 31.69 52.49 -32.22
C LEU A 3 30.17 52.79 -32.01
N VAL A 4 29.73 52.45 -30.77
CA VAL A 4 29.07 53.35 -29.78
C VAL A 4 27.56 53.16 -29.42
N ARG A 5 27.39 52.89 -28.10
CA ARG A 5 26.38 53.28 -27.08
C ARG A 5 24.95 52.72 -27.03
N LEU A 6 24.71 52.04 -25.89
CA LEU A 6 23.62 52.16 -24.90
C LEU A 6 22.30 52.81 -25.34
N PHE A 7 21.18 52.11 -25.11
CA PHE A 7 19.98 52.67 -24.47
C PHE A 7 19.10 51.55 -23.90
N LEU A 8 18.89 51.57 -22.57
CA LEU A 8 17.81 50.86 -21.88
C LEU A 8 16.53 51.71 -21.97
N PRO A 9 15.33 51.07 -21.93
CA PRO A 9 14.34 51.57 -21.00
C PRO A 9 13.65 50.48 -20.14
N ARG A 10 13.67 50.79 -18.85
CA ARG A 10 12.76 50.54 -17.71
C ARG A 10 11.49 49.66 -17.90
N LEU A 11 11.42 48.63 -17.05
CA LEU A 11 10.36 48.24 -16.10
C LEU A 11 8.87 48.51 -16.45
N ARG A 12 8.06 47.43 -16.44
CA ARG A 12 6.90 47.31 -15.53
C ARG A 12 6.54 45.85 -15.25
N ALA A 13 6.14 45.63 -13.99
CA ALA A 13 5.84 44.37 -13.33
C ALA A 13 4.71 43.56 -13.99
N ALA A 14 4.84 42.23 -13.93
CA ALA A 14 3.71 41.30 -13.98
C ALA A 14 3.89 40.26 -12.85
N THR A 15 3.17 40.52 -11.76
CA THR A 15 2.52 39.61 -10.82
C THR A 15 3.12 38.21 -10.58
N ALA A 16 3.49 37.99 -9.33
CA ALA A 16 3.84 36.72 -8.71
C ALA A 16 2.77 35.64 -8.95
N ALA A 17 3.17 34.54 -9.60
CA ALA A 17 2.52 33.25 -9.43
C ALA A 17 3.20 32.56 -8.24
N ALA A 18 2.44 32.36 -7.17
CA ALA A 18 2.89 31.67 -5.98
C ALA A 18 3.32 30.24 -6.32
N LEU A 19 4.63 30.00 -6.25
CA LEU A 19 5.21 28.66 -6.16
C LEU A 19 4.74 28.07 -4.83
N VAL A 20 3.83 27.10 -4.88
CA VAL A 20 3.58 26.20 -3.75
C VAL A 20 4.88 25.44 -3.52
N PRO A 21 5.53 25.54 -2.35
CA PRO A 21 6.72 24.78 -2.09
C PRO A 21 6.31 23.31 -2.04
N ALA A 22 6.86 22.52 -2.97
CA ALA A 22 6.91 21.07 -2.83
C ALA A 22 7.65 20.78 -1.52
N CYS A 23 6.89 20.57 -0.44
CA CYS A 23 7.41 20.01 0.79
C CYS A 23 7.91 18.61 0.45
N LEU A 24 9.21 18.50 0.15
CA LEU A 24 9.98 17.28 0.37
C LEU A 24 9.87 17.00 1.87
N LEU A 25 8.82 16.27 2.26
CA LEU A 25 8.83 15.53 3.51
C LEU A 25 10.00 14.56 3.39
N ALA A 26 11.15 14.96 3.96
CA ALA A 26 12.23 14.04 4.23
C ALA A 26 11.65 12.98 5.17
N ALA A 27 11.25 11.84 4.59
CA ALA A 27 10.94 10.67 5.37
C ALA A 27 12.14 10.42 6.29
N PRO A 28 11.93 10.22 7.60
CA PRO A 28 13.03 9.84 8.47
C PRO A 28 13.70 8.61 7.85
N LEU A 29 15.04 8.63 7.76
CA LEU A 29 15.86 7.48 7.40
C LEU A 29 15.47 6.33 8.34
N ALA A 30 14.51 5.51 7.93
CA ALA A 30 14.26 4.24 8.55
C ALA A 30 15.57 3.47 8.39
N LEU A 31 16.28 3.24 9.50
CA LEU A 31 17.43 2.36 9.52
C LEU A 31 16.96 1.04 8.93
N ALA A 32 17.37 0.76 7.70
CA ALA A 32 17.01 -0.47 7.02
C ALA A 32 17.43 -1.63 7.93
N ALA A 33 16.49 -2.52 8.25
CA ALA A 33 16.77 -3.66 9.12
C ALA A 33 18.05 -4.38 8.65
N PRO A 34 18.94 -4.75 9.59
CA PRO A 34 20.30 -5.18 9.27
C PRO A 34 20.27 -6.33 8.27
N GLN A 35 21.12 -6.22 7.24
CA GLN A 35 21.22 -7.27 6.23
C GLN A 35 21.80 -8.54 6.86
N PRO A 36 21.23 -9.72 6.58
CA PRO A 36 21.76 -10.96 7.11
C PRO A 36 23.15 -11.25 6.52
N PRO A 37 23.99 -12.06 7.19
CA PRO A 37 25.32 -12.42 6.69
C PRO A 37 25.29 -12.99 5.27
N ALA A 38 26.34 -12.74 4.48
CA ALA A 38 26.43 -13.23 3.09
C ALA A 38 26.21 -14.76 2.95
N PRO A 39 26.70 -15.63 3.86
CA PRO A 39 26.38 -17.05 3.82
C PRO A 39 24.86 -17.33 3.93
N ALA A 40 24.15 -16.61 4.80
CA ALA A 40 22.70 -16.74 4.96
C ALA A 40 21.95 -16.30 3.70
N GLN A 41 22.41 -15.24 3.01
CA GLN A 41 21.84 -14.80 1.75
C GLN A 41 22.05 -15.83 0.63
N ALA A 42 23.23 -16.46 0.57
CA ALA A 42 23.52 -17.52 -0.40
C ALA A 42 22.64 -18.75 -0.16
N LEU A 43 22.55 -19.21 1.09
CA LEU A 43 21.69 -20.32 1.48
C LEU A 43 20.22 -20.04 1.15
N THR A 44 19.74 -18.82 1.40
CA THR A 44 18.34 -18.45 1.07
C THR A 44 18.08 -18.54 -0.43
N ARG A 45 18.99 -18.04 -1.28
CA ARG A 45 18.85 -18.13 -2.74
C ARG A 45 18.86 -19.58 -3.23
N GLN A 46 19.74 -20.41 -2.67
CA GLN A 46 19.80 -21.84 -2.97
C GLN A 46 18.50 -22.55 -2.54
N ALA A 47 18.00 -22.24 -1.34
CA ALA A 47 16.78 -22.83 -0.82
C ALA A 47 15.54 -22.47 -1.67
N VAL A 48 15.45 -21.22 -2.16
CA VAL A 48 14.40 -20.81 -3.11
C VAL A 48 14.50 -21.62 -4.40
N ALA A 49 15.69 -21.74 -4.99
CA ALA A 49 15.87 -22.54 -6.21
C ALA A 49 15.53 -24.03 -6.00
N ALA A 50 15.88 -24.59 -4.84
CA ALA A 50 15.51 -25.96 -4.48
C ALA A 50 14.00 -26.12 -4.30
N TYR A 51 13.33 -25.14 -3.69
CA TYR A 51 11.88 -25.13 -3.51
C TYR A 51 11.16 -25.08 -4.86
N ASP A 52 11.58 -24.19 -5.76
CA ASP A 52 11.01 -24.06 -7.11
C ASP A 52 11.21 -25.33 -7.95
N ALA A 53 12.28 -26.09 -7.68
CA ALA A 53 12.55 -27.39 -8.28
C ALA A 53 11.79 -28.56 -7.61
N GLY A 54 10.96 -28.30 -6.59
CA GLY A 54 10.25 -29.32 -5.83
C GLY A 54 11.12 -30.15 -4.87
N ALA A 55 12.38 -29.77 -4.68
CA ALA A 55 13.32 -30.43 -3.77
C ALA A 55 13.11 -29.95 -2.32
N PHE A 56 11.92 -30.23 -1.77
CA PHE A 56 11.47 -29.68 -0.48
C PHE A 56 12.37 -30.03 0.70
N ASP A 57 12.93 -31.25 0.76
CA ASP A 57 13.86 -31.63 1.84
C ASP A 57 15.13 -30.77 1.85
N ALA A 58 15.66 -30.45 0.66
CA ALA A 58 16.84 -29.60 0.51
C ALA A 58 16.50 -28.14 0.84
N ALA A 59 15.38 -27.64 0.31
CA ALA A 59 14.90 -26.30 0.59
C ALA A 59 14.66 -26.08 2.09
N LEU A 60 13.98 -27.01 2.76
CA LEU A 60 13.69 -26.93 4.19
C LEU A 60 14.96 -26.82 5.02
N ARG A 61 15.94 -27.67 4.75
CA ARG A 61 17.23 -27.68 5.45
C ARG A 61 18.02 -26.38 5.24
N ASP A 62 18.06 -25.86 4.02
CA ASP A 62 18.84 -24.67 3.71
C ASP A 62 18.14 -23.39 4.20
N PHE A 63 16.79 -23.33 4.15
CA PHE A 63 16.03 -22.28 4.81
C PHE A 63 16.24 -22.30 6.33
N ALA A 64 16.22 -23.46 6.99
CA ALA A 64 16.49 -23.56 8.42
C ALA A 64 17.85 -22.94 8.81
N LYS A 65 18.92 -23.33 8.10
CA LYS A 65 20.28 -22.80 8.34
C LYS A 65 20.37 -21.29 8.09
N ALA A 66 19.71 -20.78 7.06
CA ALA A 66 19.68 -19.35 6.78
C ALA A 66 18.83 -18.57 7.80
N ALA A 67 17.73 -19.18 8.29
CA ALA A 67 16.84 -18.61 9.28
C ALA A 67 17.53 -18.43 10.65
N GLU A 68 18.34 -19.42 11.06
CA GLU A 68 19.21 -19.35 12.24
C GLU A 68 20.22 -18.21 12.16
N GLN A 69 20.66 -17.85 10.95
CA GLN A 69 21.57 -16.73 10.69
C GLN A 69 20.84 -15.39 10.51
N GLY A 70 19.55 -15.31 10.90
CA GLY A 70 18.81 -14.05 10.92
C GLY A 70 18.25 -13.60 9.57
N ASN A 71 18.24 -14.46 8.55
CA ASN A 71 17.61 -14.09 7.28
C ASN A 71 16.07 -14.14 7.40
N ARG A 72 15.41 -12.98 7.40
CA ARG A 72 13.95 -12.85 7.59
C ARG A 72 13.12 -13.60 6.54
N LEU A 73 13.59 -13.66 5.29
CA LEU A 73 12.90 -14.38 4.22
C LEU A 73 12.99 -15.89 4.46
N ALA A 74 14.16 -16.38 4.87
CA ALA A 74 14.34 -17.77 5.23
C ALA A 74 13.54 -18.16 6.48
N GLN A 75 13.47 -17.28 7.50
CA GLN A 75 12.63 -17.49 8.68
C GLN A 75 11.15 -17.66 8.29
N PHE A 76 10.65 -16.80 7.41
CA PHE A 76 9.28 -16.88 6.91
C PHE A 76 9.04 -18.16 6.09
N ASN A 77 9.90 -18.44 5.10
CA ASN A 77 9.73 -19.61 4.24
C ASN A 77 9.85 -20.92 5.03
N TYR A 78 10.80 -21.02 5.97
CA TYR A 78 10.91 -22.17 6.86
C TYR A 78 9.60 -22.38 7.65
N ALA A 79 9.04 -21.31 8.24
CA ALA A 79 7.77 -21.38 8.93
C ALA A 79 6.61 -21.86 8.02
N MET A 80 6.52 -21.34 6.80
CA MET A 80 5.47 -21.75 5.86
C MET A 80 5.59 -23.22 5.45
N MET A 81 6.81 -23.72 5.21
CA MET A 81 7.03 -25.13 4.92
C MET A 81 6.64 -26.03 6.09
N LEU A 82 6.93 -25.62 7.33
CA LEU A 82 6.51 -26.33 8.54
C LEU A 82 4.98 -26.40 8.69
N LEU A 83 4.26 -25.34 8.30
CA LEU A 83 2.78 -25.32 8.32
C LEU A 83 2.18 -26.25 7.25
N ARG A 84 2.79 -26.29 6.06
CA ARG A 84 2.29 -27.08 4.92
C ARG A 84 2.76 -28.53 4.92
N GLY A 85 3.78 -28.85 5.71
CA GLY A 85 4.40 -30.18 5.71
C GLY A 85 5.24 -30.45 4.45
N GLU A 86 5.85 -29.40 3.90
CA GLU A 86 6.70 -29.51 2.70
C GLU A 86 8.11 -29.98 3.12
N GLY A 87 8.49 -31.21 2.74
CA GLY A 87 9.77 -31.82 3.13
C GLY A 87 9.86 -32.24 4.60
N THR A 88 8.73 -32.27 5.31
CA THR A 88 8.66 -32.61 6.74
C THR A 88 7.20 -32.88 7.15
N PRO A 89 6.92 -33.68 8.20
CA PRO A 89 5.60 -33.66 8.81
C PRO A 89 5.20 -32.25 9.27
N VAL A 90 3.91 -31.95 9.30
CA VAL A 90 3.39 -30.65 9.75
C VAL A 90 3.82 -30.37 11.21
N ARG A 91 4.39 -29.19 11.45
CA ARG A 91 4.97 -28.75 12.74
C ARG A 91 4.51 -27.32 13.10
N PRO A 92 3.24 -27.12 13.47
CA PRO A 92 2.65 -25.79 13.50
C PRO A 92 3.14 -24.93 14.68
N GLN A 93 3.49 -25.53 15.82
CA GLN A 93 4.02 -24.80 16.97
C GLN A 93 5.44 -24.29 16.71
N GLU A 94 6.27 -25.08 16.03
CA GLU A 94 7.60 -24.64 15.59
C GLU A 94 7.48 -23.55 14.52
N ALA A 95 6.54 -23.72 13.58
CA ALA A 95 6.27 -22.71 12.56
C ALA A 95 5.90 -21.37 13.18
N LEU A 96 5.05 -21.36 14.22
CA LEU A 96 4.64 -20.15 14.92
C LEU A 96 5.85 -19.38 15.49
N VAL A 97 6.84 -20.10 16.05
CA VAL A 97 8.07 -19.50 16.59
C VAL A 97 8.88 -18.83 15.47
N TRP A 98 9.05 -19.50 14.33
CA TRP A 98 9.82 -18.95 13.21
C TRP A 98 9.09 -17.83 12.47
N LEU A 99 7.77 -17.93 12.33
CA LEU A 99 6.93 -16.87 11.80
C LEU A 99 7.03 -15.62 12.66
N ARG A 100 6.98 -15.78 13.99
CA ARG A 100 7.17 -14.67 14.94
C ARG A 100 8.56 -14.04 14.80
N ARG A 101 9.62 -14.84 14.67
CA ARG A 101 10.99 -14.33 14.42
C ARG A 101 11.08 -13.53 13.13
N ALA A 102 10.48 -14.02 12.04
CA ALA A 102 10.43 -13.29 10.77
C ALA A 102 9.68 -11.95 10.92
N ALA A 103 8.55 -11.96 11.63
CA ALA A 103 7.73 -10.77 11.86
C ALA A 103 8.44 -9.72 12.73
N ASP A 104 9.16 -10.16 13.76
CA ASP A 104 10.00 -9.29 14.60
C ASP A 104 11.26 -8.80 13.87
N ASN A 105 11.69 -9.50 12.82
CA ASN A 105 12.77 -9.11 11.91
C ASN A 105 12.26 -8.33 10.68
N ASP A 106 11.18 -7.57 10.87
CA ASP A 106 10.57 -6.67 9.88
C ASP A 106 10.24 -7.33 8.52
N MET A 107 9.86 -8.61 8.52
CA MET A 107 9.23 -9.24 7.36
C MET A 107 7.74 -8.92 7.35
N THR A 108 7.32 -8.02 6.49
CA THR A 108 5.95 -7.52 6.46
C THR A 108 4.90 -8.59 6.13
N HIS A 109 5.26 -9.56 5.27
CA HIS A 109 4.40 -10.72 5.01
C HIS A 109 4.20 -11.56 6.27
N ALA A 110 5.26 -11.76 7.07
CA ALA A 110 5.16 -12.49 8.33
C ALA A 110 4.32 -11.72 9.36
N GLN A 111 4.47 -10.40 9.43
CA GLN A 111 3.64 -9.53 10.28
C GLN A 111 2.16 -9.62 9.87
N PHE A 112 1.85 -9.58 8.58
CA PHE A 112 0.49 -9.73 8.07
C PHE A 112 -0.09 -11.11 8.43
N THR A 113 0.61 -12.19 8.11
CA THR A 113 0.19 -13.56 8.46
C THR A 113 -0.02 -13.73 9.98
N PHE A 114 0.86 -13.15 10.80
CA PHE A 114 0.69 -13.21 12.26
C PHE A 114 -0.55 -12.44 12.74
N GLY A 115 -0.92 -11.35 12.04
CA GLY A 115 -2.19 -10.65 12.24
C GLY A 115 -3.38 -11.55 11.92
N GLU A 116 -3.35 -12.28 10.80
CA GLU A 116 -4.41 -13.21 10.40
C GLU A 116 -4.61 -14.33 11.43
N LEU A 117 -3.51 -14.87 12.01
CA LEU A 117 -3.58 -15.87 13.07
C LEU A 117 -4.36 -15.35 14.30
N TYR A 118 -4.12 -14.10 14.71
CA TYR A 118 -4.89 -13.48 15.79
C TYR A 118 -6.33 -13.17 15.40
N GLU A 119 -6.59 -12.76 14.16
CA GLU A 119 -7.94 -12.44 13.70
C GLU A 119 -8.85 -13.67 13.72
N HIS A 120 -8.32 -14.81 13.29
CA HIS A 120 -9.05 -16.08 13.20
C HIS A 120 -8.95 -16.94 14.47
N GLY A 121 -7.97 -16.69 15.34
CA GLY A 121 -7.71 -17.52 16.51
C GLY A 121 -7.02 -18.84 16.17
N GLU A 122 -6.19 -18.85 15.13
CA GLU A 122 -5.45 -20.01 14.66
C GLU A 122 -4.07 -20.04 15.32
N LEU A 123 -3.75 -21.14 16.03
CA LEU A 123 -2.49 -21.32 16.77
C LEU A 123 -2.25 -20.35 17.94
N VAL A 124 -2.97 -19.23 17.99
CA VAL A 124 -2.98 -18.23 19.06
C VAL A 124 -4.43 -17.91 19.45
N PRO A 125 -4.71 -17.49 20.69
CA PRO A 125 -6.04 -17.04 21.08
C PRO A 125 -6.50 -15.85 20.22
N ARG A 126 -7.75 -15.87 19.78
CA ARG A 126 -8.33 -14.82 18.93
C ARG A 126 -8.28 -13.46 19.62
N SER A 127 -7.75 -12.44 18.92
CA SER A 127 -7.68 -11.05 19.40
C SER A 127 -7.64 -10.08 18.21
N LEU A 128 -8.73 -9.35 17.98
CA LEU A 128 -8.76 -8.34 16.90
C LEU A 128 -7.86 -7.14 17.21
N GLU A 129 -7.66 -6.81 18.49
CA GLU A 129 -6.74 -5.75 18.90
C GLU A 129 -5.30 -6.12 18.51
N SER A 130 -4.87 -7.33 18.88
CA SER A 130 -3.54 -7.84 18.51
C SER A 130 -3.39 -7.98 17.00
N ALA A 131 -4.42 -8.46 16.28
CA ALA A 131 -4.41 -8.51 14.82
C ALA A 131 -4.17 -7.12 14.21
N ASN A 132 -4.88 -6.09 14.69
CA ASN A 132 -4.71 -4.72 14.22
C ASN A 132 -3.33 -4.12 14.54
N GLU A 133 -2.68 -4.52 15.64
CA GLU A 133 -1.30 -4.13 15.91
C GLU A 133 -0.32 -4.72 14.88
N TRP A 134 -0.49 -5.99 14.53
CA TRP A 134 0.34 -6.66 13.52
C TRP A 134 0.08 -6.14 12.11
N TYR A 135 -1.18 -5.93 11.73
CA TYR A 135 -1.53 -5.28 10.47
C TYR A 135 -0.96 -3.86 10.38
N ARG A 136 -0.93 -3.10 11.48
CA ARG A 136 -0.29 -1.79 11.51
C ARG A 136 1.21 -1.86 11.23
N ARG A 137 1.95 -2.76 11.87
CA ARG A 137 3.39 -2.95 11.60
C ARG A 137 3.62 -3.32 10.13
N ALA A 138 2.85 -4.27 9.60
CA ALA A 138 2.94 -4.67 8.19
C ALA A 138 2.62 -3.52 7.23
N ALA A 139 1.56 -2.75 7.52
CA ALA A 139 1.11 -1.62 6.72
C ALA A 139 2.12 -0.47 6.71
N GLU A 140 2.74 -0.18 7.86
CA GLU A 140 3.84 0.77 8.01
C GLU A 140 5.08 0.34 7.23
N GLY A 141 5.36 -0.97 7.18
CA GLY A 141 6.40 -1.56 6.32
C GLY A 141 6.03 -1.66 4.83
N GLY A 142 4.86 -1.17 4.42
CA GLY A 142 4.44 -1.13 3.02
C GLY A 142 3.64 -2.33 2.50
N HIS A 143 3.18 -3.23 3.37
CA HIS A 143 2.32 -4.35 2.97
C HIS A 143 0.93 -3.85 2.55
N VAL A 144 0.64 -3.89 1.25
CA VAL A 144 -0.55 -3.27 0.66
C VAL A 144 -1.84 -3.87 1.22
N GLN A 145 -1.94 -5.20 1.29
CA GLN A 145 -3.13 -5.86 1.87
C GLN A 145 -3.32 -5.50 3.34
N ALA A 146 -2.24 -5.31 4.10
CA ALA A 146 -2.35 -4.89 5.50
C ALA A 146 -2.85 -3.44 5.62
N GLN A 147 -2.47 -2.57 4.68
CA GLN A 147 -3.01 -1.20 4.60
C GLN A 147 -4.51 -1.23 4.32
N VAL A 148 -4.98 -2.09 3.41
CA VAL A 148 -6.41 -2.26 3.10
C VAL A 148 -7.19 -2.81 4.31
N GLU A 149 -6.68 -3.85 4.98
CA GLU A 149 -7.34 -4.43 6.15
C GLU A 149 -7.41 -3.43 7.30
N LEU A 150 -6.30 -2.74 7.59
CA LEU A 150 -6.27 -1.74 8.64
C LEU A 150 -7.20 -0.55 8.33
N ALA A 151 -7.26 -0.12 7.07
CA ALA A 151 -8.21 0.91 6.64
C ALA A 151 -9.66 0.47 6.86
N THR A 152 -9.98 -0.78 6.51
CA THR A 152 -11.31 -1.38 6.68
C THR A 152 -11.67 -1.51 8.15
N ASN A 153 -10.73 -1.90 9.00
CA ASN A 153 -10.95 -2.02 10.44
C ASN A 153 -11.16 -0.65 11.10
N TYR A 154 -10.45 0.40 10.68
CA TYR A 154 -10.75 1.78 11.10
C TYR A 154 -12.10 2.29 10.57
N PHE A 155 -12.48 1.93 9.34
CA PHE A 155 -13.76 2.32 8.77
C PHE A 155 -14.96 1.68 9.51
N THR A 156 -14.82 0.40 9.88
CA THR A 156 -15.88 -0.39 10.52
C THR A 156 -15.85 -0.34 12.04
N GLY A 157 -14.71 0.02 12.65
CA GLY A 157 -14.49 -0.08 14.09
C GLY A 157 -14.20 -1.51 14.59
N ARG A 158 -13.71 -2.41 13.73
CA ARG A 158 -13.40 -3.81 14.09
C ARG A 158 -12.09 -3.88 14.86
N GLY A 159 -12.17 -4.11 16.17
CA GLY A 159 -10.99 -4.26 17.04
C GLY A 159 -10.14 -3.00 17.22
N VAL A 160 -10.63 -1.85 16.75
CA VAL A 160 -10.07 -0.50 16.93
C VAL A 160 -11.21 0.50 16.98
N ALA A 161 -10.99 1.67 17.58
CA ALA A 161 -11.95 2.77 17.51
C ALA A 161 -12.16 3.19 16.04
N ARG A 162 -13.43 3.37 15.65
CA ARG A 162 -13.78 3.81 14.31
C ARG A 162 -13.21 5.20 14.03
N ASP A 163 -12.51 5.35 12.91
CA ASP A 163 -11.82 6.57 12.53
C ASP A 163 -11.74 6.67 10.99
N TYR A 164 -12.65 7.45 10.40
CA TYR A 164 -12.72 7.65 8.95
C TYR A 164 -11.49 8.36 8.39
N GLY A 165 -10.82 9.20 9.19
CA GLY A 165 -9.59 9.88 8.78
C GLY A 165 -8.44 8.90 8.60
N LYS A 166 -8.22 8.02 9.59
CA LYS A 166 -7.22 6.95 9.49
C LYS A 166 -7.57 5.95 8.39
N ALA A 167 -8.85 5.59 8.24
CA ALA A 167 -9.29 4.73 7.16
C ALA A 167 -8.92 5.32 5.79
N PHE A 168 -9.27 6.59 5.56
CA PHE A 168 -8.93 7.29 4.31
C PHE A 168 -7.43 7.38 4.07
N GLN A 169 -6.62 7.65 5.11
CA GLN A 169 -5.16 7.69 4.99
C GLN A 169 -4.58 6.34 4.57
N TRP A 170 -5.02 5.24 5.18
CA TRP A 170 -4.54 3.90 4.83
C TRP A 170 -5.03 3.44 3.47
N TYR A 171 -6.30 3.68 3.11
CA TYR A 171 -6.79 3.43 1.75
C TYR A 171 -6.00 4.25 0.71
N SER A 172 -5.67 5.51 1.00
CA SER A 172 -4.87 6.35 0.10
C SER A 172 -3.45 5.82 -0.12
N ARG A 173 -2.83 5.24 0.90
CA ARG A 173 -1.52 4.56 0.78
C ARG A 173 -1.63 3.32 -0.09
N ALA A 174 -2.62 2.46 0.16
CA ALA A 174 -2.85 1.26 -0.64
C ALA A 174 -3.15 1.61 -2.11
N ALA A 175 -4.00 2.62 -2.33
CA ALA A 175 -4.34 3.13 -3.66
C ALA A 175 -3.11 3.65 -4.42
N SER A 176 -2.23 4.38 -3.72
CA SER A 176 -0.96 4.88 -4.27
C SER A 176 0.02 3.75 -4.58
N ALA A 177 -0.03 2.64 -3.84
CA ALA A 177 0.74 1.43 -4.10
C ALA A 177 0.15 0.56 -5.24
N GLY A 178 -0.97 0.98 -5.83
CA GLY A 178 -1.57 0.32 -7.00
C GLY A 178 -2.74 -0.61 -6.70
N ASP A 179 -3.26 -0.63 -5.46
CA ASP A 179 -4.44 -1.44 -5.16
C ASP A 179 -5.71 -0.86 -5.80
N GLY A 180 -6.29 -1.59 -6.77
CA GLY A 180 -7.44 -1.13 -7.55
C GLY A 180 -8.71 -0.92 -6.72
N GLY A 181 -8.93 -1.74 -5.69
CA GLY A 181 -10.07 -1.62 -4.78
C GLY A 181 -9.95 -0.37 -3.90
N ALA A 182 -8.76 -0.13 -3.33
CA ALA A 182 -8.47 1.06 -2.57
C ALA A 182 -8.56 2.33 -3.45
N GLN A 183 -8.12 2.28 -4.70
CA GLN A 183 -8.30 3.39 -5.65
C GLN A 183 -9.78 3.72 -5.86
N TYR A 184 -10.65 2.71 -6.01
CA TYR A 184 -12.10 2.93 -6.08
C TYR A 184 -12.63 3.59 -4.81
N ILE A 185 -12.24 3.08 -3.64
CA ILE A 185 -12.68 3.60 -2.35
C ILE A 185 -12.26 5.07 -2.19
N VAL A 186 -11.00 5.41 -2.48
CA VAL A 186 -10.49 6.79 -2.44
C VAL A 186 -11.24 7.69 -3.42
N GLY A 187 -11.53 7.21 -4.63
CA GLY A 187 -12.39 7.91 -5.58
C GLY A 187 -13.77 8.23 -5.01
N SER A 188 -14.37 7.29 -4.28
CA SER A 188 -15.67 7.48 -3.63
C SER A 188 -15.65 8.47 -2.45
N TYR A 189 -14.52 8.56 -1.73
CA TYR A 189 -14.30 9.57 -0.70
C TYR A 189 -14.30 10.98 -1.31
N TYR A 190 -13.55 11.18 -2.39
CA TYR A 190 -13.54 12.46 -3.11
C TYR A 190 -14.87 12.78 -3.82
N GLU A 191 -15.57 11.78 -4.36
CA GLU A 191 -16.86 11.99 -5.05
C GLU A 191 -17.92 12.57 -4.11
N ARG A 192 -18.00 12.04 -2.89
CA ARG A 192 -19.01 12.44 -1.89
C ARG A 192 -18.52 13.57 -1.01
N GLY A 193 -17.21 13.64 -0.75
CA GLY A 193 -16.67 14.33 0.42
C GLY A 193 -17.01 13.57 1.71
N GLU A 194 -16.18 13.71 2.72
CA GLU A 194 -16.43 13.19 4.07
C GLU A 194 -16.03 14.28 5.09
N PRO A 195 -17.00 14.86 5.83
CA PRO A 195 -16.74 15.96 6.75
C PRO A 195 -15.59 15.68 7.73
N GLY A 196 -14.63 16.59 7.80
CA GLY A 196 -13.46 16.46 8.68
C GLY A 196 -12.38 15.47 8.19
N VAL A 197 -12.60 14.81 7.05
CA VAL A 197 -11.64 13.86 6.46
C VAL A 197 -11.14 14.35 5.11
N VAL A 198 -12.05 14.62 4.17
CA VAL A 198 -11.71 15.08 2.82
C VAL A 198 -12.86 15.86 2.21
N GLU A 199 -12.56 16.99 1.59
CA GLU A 199 -13.56 17.74 0.86
C GLU A 199 -13.98 17.04 -0.43
N LYS A 200 -15.20 17.31 -0.88
CA LYS A 200 -15.67 16.82 -2.15
C LYS A 200 -14.83 17.42 -3.29
N ASP A 201 -14.21 16.56 -4.09
CA ASP A 201 -13.41 16.93 -5.25
C ASP A 201 -13.69 15.96 -6.41
N ILE A 202 -14.49 16.42 -7.37
CA ILE A 202 -14.89 15.60 -8.52
C ILE A 202 -13.72 15.29 -9.46
N GLU A 203 -12.72 16.16 -9.55
CA GLU A 203 -11.57 15.91 -10.43
C GLU A 203 -10.65 14.84 -9.82
N GLN A 204 -10.41 14.87 -8.51
CA GLN A 204 -9.72 13.79 -7.82
C GLN A 204 -10.50 12.47 -7.92
N ALA A 205 -11.82 12.49 -7.74
CA ALA A 205 -12.65 11.30 -7.90
C ALA A 205 -12.47 10.65 -9.28
N LYS A 206 -12.50 11.45 -10.36
CA LYS A 206 -12.26 10.95 -11.73
C LYS A 206 -10.88 10.34 -11.88
N ILE A 207 -9.83 10.98 -11.34
CA ILE A 207 -8.45 10.47 -11.42
C ILE A 207 -8.36 9.09 -10.77
N TRP A 208 -8.89 8.94 -9.56
CA TRP A 208 -8.83 7.68 -8.82
C TRP A 208 -9.70 6.59 -9.45
N TYR A 209 -10.91 6.91 -9.91
CA TYR A 209 -11.73 5.96 -10.66
C TYR A 209 -11.10 5.55 -11.99
N ALA A 210 -10.40 6.44 -12.69
CA ALA A 210 -9.68 6.09 -13.92
C ALA A 210 -8.53 5.12 -13.64
N ARG A 211 -7.78 5.31 -12.56
CA ARG A 211 -6.75 4.36 -12.11
C ARG A 211 -7.35 3.00 -11.79
N SER A 212 -8.41 2.97 -10.99
CA SER A 212 -9.10 1.72 -10.63
C SER A 212 -9.65 0.99 -11.87
N ALA A 213 -10.28 1.73 -12.80
CA ALA A 213 -10.78 1.18 -14.06
C ALA A 213 -9.67 0.61 -14.95
N SER A 214 -8.44 1.14 -14.88
CA SER A 214 -7.29 0.60 -15.63
C SER A 214 -6.87 -0.81 -15.16
N HIS A 215 -7.27 -1.21 -13.95
CA HIS A 215 -7.13 -2.57 -13.43
C HIS A 215 -8.30 -3.50 -13.82
N GLY A 216 -9.23 -3.02 -14.65
CA GLY A 216 -10.37 -3.80 -15.13
C GLY A 216 -11.61 -3.73 -14.23
N ASP A 217 -11.68 -2.81 -13.27
CA ASP A 217 -12.86 -2.62 -12.43
C ASP A 217 -14.03 -1.99 -13.23
N PRO A 218 -15.11 -2.74 -13.51
CA PRO A 218 -16.24 -2.24 -14.30
C PRO A 218 -17.07 -1.21 -13.51
N GLY A 219 -17.09 -1.29 -12.17
CA GLY A 219 -17.76 -0.32 -11.30
C GLY A 219 -17.04 1.03 -11.33
N ALA A 220 -15.71 1.03 -11.27
CA ALA A 220 -14.90 2.22 -11.43
C ALA A 220 -15.12 2.88 -12.80
N LEU A 221 -15.16 2.09 -13.88
CA LEU A 221 -15.41 2.60 -15.23
C LEU A 221 -16.81 3.24 -15.34
N ALA A 222 -17.84 2.59 -14.77
CA ALA A 222 -19.20 3.13 -14.75
C ALA A 222 -19.28 4.46 -13.98
N LYS A 223 -18.60 4.54 -12.83
CA LYS A 223 -18.49 5.76 -12.02
C LYS A 223 -17.79 6.88 -12.79
N LEU A 224 -16.65 6.60 -13.40
CA LEU A 224 -15.94 7.58 -14.22
C LEU A 224 -16.81 8.12 -15.36
N ARG A 225 -17.49 7.21 -16.10
CA ARG A 225 -18.40 7.59 -17.18
C ARG A 225 -19.51 8.51 -16.69
N SER A 226 -20.16 8.15 -15.59
CA SER A 226 -21.23 8.96 -14.99
C SER A 226 -20.77 10.38 -14.63
N LEU A 227 -19.59 10.51 -14.01
CA LEU A 227 -19.02 11.81 -13.64
C LEU A 227 -18.64 12.67 -14.86
N LEU A 228 -18.16 12.05 -15.94
CA LEU A 228 -17.86 12.75 -17.20
C LEU A 228 -19.15 13.25 -17.87
N GLU A 229 -20.17 12.39 -17.97
CA GLU A 229 -21.46 12.75 -18.54
C GLU A 229 -22.14 13.89 -17.76
N GLN A 230 -22.09 13.85 -16.43
CA GLN A 230 -22.61 14.92 -15.59
C GLN A 230 -21.86 16.24 -15.81
N GLY A 231 -20.52 16.20 -15.86
CA GLY A 231 -19.72 17.40 -16.12
C GLY A 231 -20.00 18.04 -17.50
N LEU A 232 -20.32 17.24 -18.52
CA LEU A 232 -20.75 17.74 -19.83
C LEU A 232 -22.13 18.42 -19.75
N LYS A 233 -23.08 17.82 -19.04
CA LYS A 233 -24.42 18.40 -18.84
C LYS A 233 -24.36 19.72 -18.07
N ASP A 234 -23.53 19.80 -17.04
CA ASP A 234 -23.37 21.01 -16.23
C ASP A 234 -22.74 22.15 -17.05
N LYS A 235 -21.74 21.84 -17.89
CA LYS A 235 -21.17 22.80 -18.85
C LYS A 235 -22.20 23.28 -19.89
N ALA A 236 -23.03 22.38 -20.41
CA ALA A 236 -24.07 22.74 -21.37
C ALA A 236 -25.14 23.67 -20.76
N LYS A 237 -25.54 23.42 -19.50
CA LYS A 237 -26.45 24.30 -18.76
C LYS A 237 -25.83 25.67 -18.46
N ALA A 238 -24.53 25.71 -18.18
CA ALA A 238 -23.80 26.95 -17.93
C ALA A 238 -23.59 27.82 -19.19
N ASN A 239 -23.74 27.26 -20.40
CA ASN A 239 -23.61 28.00 -21.66
C ASN A 239 -24.76 27.70 -22.67
N PRO A 240 -25.98 28.21 -22.43
CA PRO A 240 -27.16 27.88 -23.23
C PRO A 240 -27.12 28.45 -24.67
N LYS A 241 -26.24 29.42 -24.98
CA LYS A 241 -26.20 30.11 -26.28
C LYS A 241 -25.41 29.37 -27.38
N GLY A 242 -24.75 28.25 -27.07
CA GLY A 242 -24.00 27.46 -28.04
C GLY A 242 -24.79 26.32 -28.71
N ALA A 243 -25.99 25.99 -28.21
CA ALA A 243 -26.77 24.83 -28.65
C ALA A 243 -27.85 25.14 -29.71
N GLY A 244 -28.01 26.40 -30.11
CA GLY A 244 -29.07 26.87 -31.03
C GLY A 244 -28.57 27.35 -32.39
N ALA A 245 -27.34 27.06 -32.79
CA ALA A 245 -26.78 27.43 -34.09
C ALA A 245 -26.37 26.18 -34.88
N MET A 246 -27.35 25.39 -35.31
CA MET A 246 -27.28 24.51 -36.48
C MET A 246 -28.63 24.49 -37.16
#